data_AF-A0AAV2SCP1-F1
#
_entry.id   AF-A0AAV2SCP1-F1
#
_cell.length_a   1.000
_cell.length_b   1.000
_cell.length_c   1.000
_cell.angle_alpha   90.00
_cell.angle_beta   90.00
_cell.angle_gamma   90.00
#
_symmetry.space_group_name_H-M   'P 1'
#
loop_
_entity.id
_entity.type
_entity.pdbx_description
1 polymer ?
#
loop_
_entity_poly.entity_id
_entity_poly.type
_entity_poly.pdbx_seq_one_letter_code
_entity_poly.pdbx_strand_id
1 'polypeptide(L)'
;IIEALKILSFTKVKPEELDIQISYGKDPYDIPEFLSTIKELRNKTKDRYNKKDPLKIEMHFPHHFESYSHRPSDEFLHVLCPHIDLINFEGHLGVQQPGKELLIFCFNLKNLHVRINDSDALKSLVASLNRLKRLKKLFLVLEMPEEVNINKISSFNLRSTSIFIKIPKITNHDWIEKVVTQVTNKNGCERLYVEEEVDFSHEKLDKMKVQDCRKI
;
A
#
# COMPACT_ATOMS: atom_id res chain seq x y z
N ILE A 1 -6.35 16.66 12.34
CA ILE A 1 -5.10 16.08 11.78
C ILE A 1 -4.06 17.17 11.50
N ILE A 2 -4.36 18.15 10.63
CA ILE A 2 -3.43 19.26 10.29
C ILE A 2 -2.88 19.98 11.53
N GLU A 3 -3.75 20.43 12.43
CA GLU A 3 -3.31 21.12 13.65
C GLU A 3 -2.45 20.24 14.58
N ALA A 4 -2.75 18.95 14.69
CA ALA A 4 -1.94 18.01 15.46
C ALA A 4 -0.53 17.85 14.84
N LEU A 5 -0.44 17.74 13.51
CA LEU A 5 0.84 17.70 12.79
C LEU A 5 1.62 19.00 12.96
N LYS A 6 0.95 20.15 12.93
CA LYS A 6 1.57 21.46 13.17
C LYS A 6 2.16 21.54 14.57
N ILE A 7 1.45 21.08 15.61
CA ILE A 7 1.95 21.05 17.00
C ILE A 7 3.26 20.27 17.13
N LEU A 8 3.38 19.11 16.46
CA LEU A 8 4.61 18.32 16.44
C LEU A 8 5.80 19.05 15.82
N SER A 9 5.51 19.98 14.92
CA SER A 9 6.53 20.81 14.29
C SER A 9 7.09 21.86 15.27
N PHE A 10 6.34 22.25 16.30
CA PHE A 10 6.71 23.29 17.28
C PHE A 10 7.20 22.75 18.62
N THR A 11 6.91 21.48 18.96
CA THR A 11 7.43 20.90 20.21
C THR A 11 8.96 20.83 20.19
N LYS A 12 9.60 21.34 21.25
CA LYS A 12 11.05 21.26 21.46
C LYS A 12 11.49 19.93 22.06
N VAL A 13 10.54 19.16 22.60
CA VAL A 13 10.79 17.85 23.18
C VAL A 13 10.88 16.83 22.05
N LYS A 14 11.90 15.97 22.09
CA LYS A 14 12.01 14.79 21.23
C LYS A 14 11.39 13.61 21.97
N PRO A 15 10.11 13.26 21.70
CA PRO A 15 9.54 12.03 22.25
C PRO A 15 10.36 10.84 21.77
N GLU A 16 10.66 9.92 22.69
CA GLU A 16 11.41 8.68 22.41
C GLU A 16 10.62 7.76 21.48
N GLU A 17 9.30 7.71 21.64
CA GLU A 17 8.37 7.06 20.73
C GLU A 17 7.18 8.00 20.48
N LEU A 18 6.86 8.20 19.21
CA LEU A 18 5.71 8.97 18.79
C LEU A 18 5.03 8.19 17.69
N ASP A 19 3.90 7.59 18.01
CA ASP A 19 3.04 6.91 17.05
C ASP A 19 1.91 7.86 16.66
N ILE A 20 1.94 8.33 15.41
CA ILE A 20 0.88 9.17 14.86
C ILE A 20 -0.01 8.27 14.02
N GLN A 21 -1.24 8.05 14.48
CA GLN A 21 -2.26 7.37 13.69
C GLN A 21 -3.08 8.42 12.93
N ILE A 22 -3.00 8.39 11.61
CA ILE A 22 -3.84 9.22 10.74
C ILE A 22 -4.89 8.29 10.11
N SER A 23 -6.12 8.33 10.62
CA SER A 23 -7.28 7.70 9.98
C SER A 23 -8.25 8.81 9.58
N TYR A 24 -8.65 8.84 8.31
CA TYR A 24 -9.54 9.88 7.83
C TYR A 24 -10.55 9.39 6.80
N GLY A 25 -11.78 9.90 6.93
CA GLY A 25 -12.92 9.61 6.04
C GLY A 25 -12.92 10.40 4.72
N LYS A 26 -11.79 10.98 4.29
CA LYS A 26 -11.64 11.57 2.95
C LYS A 26 -10.25 11.26 2.39
N ASP A 27 -10.11 11.34 1.08
CA ASP A 27 -8.82 11.19 0.41
C ASP A 27 -7.85 12.30 0.86
N PRO A 28 -6.57 12.01 1.15
CA PRO A 28 -5.57 13.02 1.48
C PRO A 28 -5.42 14.16 0.47
N TYR A 29 -5.68 13.89 -0.82
CA TYR A 29 -5.66 14.90 -1.88
C TYR A 29 -6.84 15.88 -1.78
N ASP A 30 -7.93 15.50 -1.12
CA ASP A 30 -9.11 16.33 -0.90
C ASP A 30 -9.01 17.20 0.36
N ILE A 31 -7.95 17.03 1.17
CA ILE A 31 -7.72 17.81 2.38
C ILE A 31 -6.82 18.99 2.03
N PRO A 32 -7.34 20.23 2.05
CA PRO A 32 -6.51 21.41 1.86
C PRO A 32 -5.32 21.40 2.83
N GLU A 33 -4.16 21.78 2.34
CA GLU A 33 -2.91 21.90 3.12
C GLU A 33 -2.33 20.59 3.68
N PHE A 34 -2.90 19.41 3.41
CA PHE A 34 -2.38 18.17 3.98
C PHE A 34 -0.95 17.86 3.51
N LEU A 35 -0.73 17.83 2.20
CA LEU A 35 0.59 17.59 1.63
C LEU A 35 1.59 18.68 2.03
N SER A 36 1.19 19.95 2.06
CA SER A 36 2.09 21.04 2.49
C SER A 36 2.43 20.94 3.97
N THR A 37 1.49 20.55 4.83
CA THR A 37 1.73 20.35 6.27
C THR A 37 2.68 19.19 6.52
N ILE A 38 2.55 18.08 5.80
CA ILE A 38 3.49 16.94 5.91
C ILE A 38 4.88 17.34 5.38
N LYS A 39 4.95 18.14 4.28
CA LYS A 39 6.22 18.70 3.76
C LYS A 39 6.89 19.60 4.79
N GLU A 40 6.13 20.45 5.46
CA GLU A 40 6.62 21.34 6.52
C GLU A 40 7.09 20.55 7.75
N LEU A 41 6.31 19.56 8.18
CA LEU A 41 6.65 18.67 9.28
C LEU A 41 8.01 18.01 9.01
N ARG A 42 8.18 17.38 7.84
CA ARG A 42 9.45 16.77 7.41
C ARG A 42 10.61 17.75 7.53
N ASN A 43 10.45 18.97 7.04
CA ASN A 43 11.52 19.98 7.09
C ASN A 43 11.87 20.41 8.52
N LYS A 44 10.88 20.51 9.41
CA LYS A 44 11.06 20.90 10.82
C LYS A 44 11.53 19.76 11.73
N THR A 45 11.41 18.51 11.27
CA THR A 45 11.77 17.32 12.06
C THR A 45 13.03 16.62 11.54
N LYS A 46 13.52 16.96 10.34
CA LYS A 46 14.70 16.33 9.68
C LYS A 46 15.97 16.26 10.54
N ASP A 47 16.21 17.24 11.41
CA ASP A 47 17.41 17.29 12.25
C ASP A 47 17.22 16.51 13.56
N ARG A 48 15.97 16.24 13.94
CA ARG A 48 15.58 15.50 15.15
C ARG A 48 15.45 14.00 14.89
N TYR A 49 14.95 13.63 13.72
CA TYR A 49 14.71 12.26 13.29
C TYR A 49 15.45 11.97 11.99
N ASN A 50 16.16 10.86 11.93
CA ASN A 50 17.00 10.48 10.80
C ASN A 50 16.78 9.01 10.43
N LYS A 51 17.49 8.51 9.41
CA LYS A 51 17.33 7.11 8.95
C LYS A 51 17.56 6.05 10.04
N LYS A 52 18.38 6.33 11.06
CA LYS A 52 18.65 5.41 12.18
C LYS A 52 17.63 5.54 13.31
N ASP A 53 16.98 6.69 13.40
CA ASP A 53 15.98 7.01 14.42
C ASP A 53 14.84 7.83 13.78
N PRO A 54 14.02 7.18 12.95
CA PRO A 54 12.95 7.84 12.19
C PRO A 54 11.72 8.09 13.07
N LEU A 55 10.90 9.06 12.69
CA LEU A 55 9.58 9.27 13.30
C LEU A 55 8.63 8.16 12.85
N LYS A 56 8.10 7.35 13.77
CA LYS A 56 7.14 6.29 13.43
C LYS A 56 5.77 6.90 13.12
N ILE A 57 5.20 6.56 11.96
CA ILE A 57 3.86 7.04 11.60
C ILE A 57 3.06 5.88 11.02
N GLU A 58 1.82 5.78 11.48
CA GLU A 58 0.83 4.87 10.94
C GLU A 58 -0.25 5.66 10.20
N MET A 59 -0.49 5.32 8.95
CA MET A 59 -1.47 6.03 8.12
C MET A 59 -2.45 5.05 7.50
N HIS A 60 -3.72 5.41 7.65
CA HIS A 60 -4.89 4.69 7.17
C HIS A 60 -5.72 5.66 6.32
N PHE A 61 -5.73 5.43 5.02
CA PHE A 61 -6.46 6.26 4.06
C PHE A 61 -7.51 5.40 3.33
N PRO A 62 -8.57 4.97 4.01
CA PRO A 62 -9.54 4.02 3.46
C PRO A 62 -10.17 4.53 2.15
N HIS A 63 -10.44 5.83 2.01
CA HIS A 63 -10.98 6.36 0.76
C HIS A 63 -9.96 6.54 -0.36
N HIS A 64 -8.66 6.55 -0.07
CA HIS A 64 -7.63 6.46 -1.10
C HIS A 64 -7.62 5.07 -1.77
N PHE A 65 -8.19 4.09 -1.06
CA PHE A 65 -8.53 2.77 -1.55
C PHE A 65 -9.95 2.68 -2.12
N GLU A 66 -10.92 3.53 -1.79
CA GLU A 66 -12.28 3.44 -2.33
C GLU A 66 -12.55 4.34 -3.54
N SER A 67 -12.00 5.56 -3.54
CA SER A 67 -12.11 6.47 -4.67
C SER A 67 -11.24 5.95 -5.81
N TYR A 68 -11.78 5.89 -7.02
CA TYR A 68 -11.01 5.76 -8.26
C TYR A 68 -10.19 7.05 -8.47
N SER A 69 -9.34 7.41 -7.52
CA SER A 69 -8.51 8.60 -7.64
C SER A 69 -7.50 8.34 -8.75
N HIS A 70 -7.46 9.22 -9.74
CA HIS A 70 -6.49 9.17 -10.83
C HIS A 70 -5.05 9.45 -10.36
N ARG A 71 -4.84 9.67 -9.06
CA ARG A 71 -3.57 10.04 -8.48
C ARG A 71 -3.07 8.95 -7.54
N PRO A 72 -1.96 8.27 -7.87
CA PRO A 72 -1.38 7.30 -6.98
C PRO A 72 -0.86 7.96 -5.71
N SER A 73 -0.58 7.12 -4.73
CA SER A 73 -0.03 7.44 -3.42
C SER A 73 1.39 8.02 -3.42
N ASP A 74 1.99 8.13 -4.60
CA ASP A 74 3.41 8.36 -4.76
C ASP A 74 3.87 9.73 -4.25
N GLU A 75 3.04 10.77 -4.40
CA GLU A 75 3.42 12.11 -3.93
C GLU A 75 3.55 12.13 -2.40
N PHE A 76 2.62 11.54 -1.66
CA PHE A 76 2.72 11.55 -0.20
C PHE A 76 3.87 10.68 0.30
N LEU A 77 4.10 9.51 -0.29
CA LEU A 77 5.22 8.64 0.08
C LEU A 77 6.57 9.36 -0.12
N HIS A 78 6.70 10.16 -1.18
CA HIS A 78 7.89 11.00 -1.43
C HIS A 78 8.13 12.01 -0.31
N VAL A 79 7.06 12.60 0.23
CA VAL A 79 7.18 13.58 1.30
C VAL A 79 7.62 12.91 2.59
N LEU A 80 7.05 11.76 2.91
CA LEU A 80 7.26 11.07 4.19
C LEU A 80 8.65 10.43 4.29
N CYS A 81 9.12 9.79 3.23
CA CYS A 81 10.42 9.14 3.24
C CYS A 81 11.60 10.13 3.14
N PRO A 82 12.78 9.81 3.71
CA PRO A 82 13.11 8.66 4.55
C PRO A 82 13.00 8.93 6.07
N HIS A 83 12.42 10.06 6.47
CA HIS A 83 12.46 10.52 7.88
C HIS A 83 11.33 9.93 8.73
N ILE A 84 10.39 9.27 8.06
CA ILE A 84 9.23 8.64 8.66
C ILE A 84 9.29 7.13 8.41
N ASP A 85 9.07 6.38 9.48
CA ASP A 85 9.04 4.93 9.46
C ASP A 85 7.62 4.43 9.28
N LEU A 86 7.31 4.00 8.06
CA LEU A 86 6.01 3.50 7.69
C LEU A 86 5.89 2.02 8.09
N ILE A 87 5.06 1.73 9.09
CA ILE A 87 4.85 0.36 9.59
C ILE A 87 3.70 -0.33 8.84
N ASN A 88 2.61 0.40 8.63
CA ASN A 88 1.42 -0.04 7.91
C ASN A 88 1.11 0.97 6.81
N PHE A 89 0.75 0.47 5.63
CA PHE A 89 0.35 1.31 4.50
C PHE A 89 -0.87 0.75 3.81
N GLU A 90 -1.87 1.62 3.60
CA GLU A 90 -3.06 1.36 2.78
C GLU A 90 -3.22 2.46 1.72
N GLY A 91 -3.33 2.09 0.44
CA GLY A 91 -3.52 3.05 -0.64
C GLY A 91 -3.44 2.48 -2.06
N HIS A 92 -3.24 3.35 -3.05
CA HIS A 92 -3.16 3.01 -4.48
C HIS A 92 -1.75 3.32 -5.01
N LEU A 93 -1.05 2.34 -5.58
CA LEU A 93 0.27 2.59 -6.17
C LEU A 93 0.18 2.72 -7.69
N GLY A 94 0.86 3.72 -8.22
CA GLY A 94 0.98 3.97 -9.66
C GLY A 94 2.24 3.36 -10.25
N VAL A 95 2.46 3.62 -11.53
CA VAL A 95 3.71 3.28 -12.21
C VAL A 95 4.85 4.13 -11.65
N GLN A 96 5.83 3.49 -11.01
CA GLN A 96 6.99 4.18 -10.45
C GLN A 96 8.20 4.03 -11.38
N GLN A 97 8.93 5.13 -11.60
CA GLN A 97 10.14 5.10 -12.41
C GLN A 97 11.19 4.18 -11.75
N PRO A 98 11.91 3.36 -12.54
CA PRO A 98 13.01 2.55 -12.03
C PRO A 98 14.03 3.38 -11.24
N GLY A 99 14.38 2.94 -10.03
CA GLY A 99 15.28 3.65 -9.11
C GLY A 99 14.64 4.79 -8.31
N LYS A 100 13.35 5.08 -8.53
CA LYS A 100 12.55 6.02 -7.74
C LYS A 100 11.38 5.33 -7.05
N GLU A 101 11.44 4.00 -6.92
CA GLU A 101 10.36 3.25 -6.30
C GLU A 101 10.28 3.60 -4.82
N LEU A 102 9.11 4.02 -4.35
CA LEU A 102 9.01 4.74 -3.09
C LEU A 102 9.06 3.85 -1.87
N LEU A 103 8.48 2.67 -2.02
CA LEU A 103 8.42 1.68 -0.98
C LEU A 103 9.81 1.14 -0.61
N ILE A 104 10.85 1.34 -1.45
CA ILE A 104 12.23 0.94 -1.10
C ILE A 104 12.77 1.72 0.11
N PHE A 105 12.19 2.88 0.43
CA PHE A 105 12.59 3.68 1.57
C PHE A 105 11.78 3.38 2.84
N CYS A 106 10.77 2.51 2.76
CA CYS A 106 9.90 2.09 3.86
C CYS A 106 10.41 0.79 4.52
N PHE A 107 11.66 0.76 4.99
CA PHE A 107 12.33 -0.48 5.39
C PHE A 107 11.67 -1.28 6.52
N ASN A 108 10.85 -0.65 7.37
CA ASN A 108 10.13 -1.33 8.45
C ASN A 108 8.66 -1.59 8.15
N LEU A 109 8.23 -1.45 6.89
CA LEU A 109 6.89 -1.79 6.46
C LEU A 109 6.59 -3.27 6.75
N LYS A 110 5.61 -3.51 7.62
CA LYS A 110 5.18 -4.83 8.06
C LYS A 110 3.90 -5.28 7.34
N ASN A 111 2.97 -4.35 7.11
CA ASN A 111 1.70 -4.64 6.45
C ASN A 111 1.49 -3.66 5.30
N LEU A 112 1.23 -4.21 4.12
CA LEU A 112 0.99 -3.45 2.90
C LEU A 112 -0.38 -3.85 2.34
N HIS A 113 -1.28 -2.89 2.19
CA HIS A 113 -2.56 -3.06 1.52
C HIS A 113 -2.62 -2.11 0.32
N VAL A 114 -2.58 -2.65 -0.89
CA VAL A 114 -2.47 -1.83 -2.10
C VAL A 114 -3.40 -2.27 -3.19
N ARG A 115 -4.02 -1.27 -3.83
CA ARG A 115 -4.66 -1.43 -5.13
C ARG A 115 -3.62 -1.26 -6.23
N ILE A 116 -3.73 -2.09 -7.28
CA ILE A 116 -2.96 -2.00 -8.52
C ILE A 116 -3.91 -2.20 -9.70
N ASN A 117 -3.93 -1.24 -10.61
CA ASN A 117 -4.76 -1.26 -11.82
C ASN A 117 -3.97 -1.48 -13.13
N ASP A 118 -2.63 -1.47 -13.05
CA ASP A 118 -1.76 -1.50 -14.21
C ASP A 118 -0.58 -2.48 -14.02
N SER A 119 -0.19 -3.15 -15.11
CA SER A 119 0.86 -4.17 -15.08
C SER A 119 2.25 -3.61 -14.79
N ASP A 120 2.53 -2.36 -15.17
CA ASP A 120 3.80 -1.69 -14.87
C ASP A 120 3.83 -1.19 -13.42
N ALA A 121 2.70 -0.76 -12.86
CA ALA A 121 2.59 -0.47 -11.42
C ALA A 121 2.87 -1.71 -10.57
N LEU A 122 2.39 -2.88 -11.01
CA LEU A 122 2.71 -4.17 -10.38
C LEU A 122 4.21 -4.48 -10.46
N LYS A 123 4.88 -4.22 -11.59
CA LYS A 123 6.34 -4.38 -11.72
C LYS A 123 7.11 -3.50 -10.73
N SER A 124 6.71 -2.23 -10.61
CA SER A 124 7.30 -1.29 -9.64
C SER A 124 7.13 -1.78 -8.20
N LEU A 125 5.96 -2.32 -7.87
CA LEU A 125 5.71 -2.92 -6.57
C LEU A 125 6.63 -4.13 -6.32
N VAL A 126 6.73 -5.07 -7.28
CA VAL A 126 7.63 -6.23 -7.17
C VAL A 126 9.07 -5.79 -6.92
N ALA A 127 9.57 -4.80 -7.68
CA ALA A 127 10.92 -4.27 -7.51
C ALA A 127 11.14 -3.70 -6.10
N SER A 128 10.14 -3.01 -5.55
CA SER A 128 10.17 -2.50 -4.18
C SER A 128 10.17 -3.60 -3.13
N LEU A 129 9.27 -4.55 -3.27
CA LEU A 129 9.05 -5.63 -2.31
C LEU A 129 10.27 -6.55 -2.18
N ASN A 130 11.01 -6.79 -3.27
CA ASN A 130 12.26 -7.55 -3.23
C ASN A 130 13.32 -6.93 -2.31
N ARG A 131 13.20 -5.64 -1.96
CA ARG A 131 14.10 -4.93 -1.03
C ARG A 131 13.54 -4.85 0.39
N LEU A 132 12.26 -5.15 0.59
CA LEU A 132 11.58 -5.11 1.88
C LEU A 132 11.68 -6.46 2.61
N LYS A 133 12.64 -6.56 3.55
CA LYS A 133 12.90 -7.81 4.27
C LYS A 133 11.93 -8.14 5.41
N ARG A 134 11.11 -7.17 5.83
CA ARG A 134 10.29 -7.24 7.06
C ARG A 134 8.78 -7.35 6.80
N LEU A 135 8.38 -7.42 5.54
CA LEU A 135 6.98 -7.49 5.16
C LEU A 135 6.35 -8.80 5.63
N LYS A 136 5.35 -8.71 6.50
CA LYS A 136 4.63 -9.86 7.06
C LYS A 136 3.36 -10.16 6.27
N LYS A 137 2.63 -9.11 5.86
CA LYS A 137 1.37 -9.25 5.13
C LYS A 137 1.33 -8.32 3.92
N LEU A 138 0.90 -8.88 2.80
CA LEU A 138 0.60 -8.17 1.56
C LEU A 138 -0.86 -8.44 1.20
N PHE A 139 -1.69 -7.42 1.24
CA PHE A 139 -3.04 -7.42 0.68
C PHE A 139 -2.97 -6.67 -0.65
N LEU A 140 -3.23 -7.38 -1.73
CA LEU A 140 -3.13 -6.86 -3.09
C LEU A 140 -4.49 -6.91 -3.74
N VAL A 141 -4.96 -5.76 -4.20
CA VAL A 141 -6.21 -5.65 -4.95
C VAL A 141 -5.88 -5.39 -6.39
N LEU A 142 -6.07 -6.42 -7.23
CA LEU A 142 -5.71 -6.43 -8.64
C LEU A 142 -6.92 -6.03 -9.49
N GLU A 143 -6.98 -4.77 -9.89
CA GLU A 143 -8.02 -4.24 -10.79
C GLU A 143 -7.47 -4.12 -12.22
N MET A 144 -6.87 -5.20 -12.71
CA MET A 144 -6.25 -5.22 -14.05
C MET A 144 -7.27 -5.70 -15.11
N PRO A 145 -7.26 -5.12 -16.32
CA PRO A 145 -8.09 -5.60 -17.43
C PRO A 145 -7.74 -7.03 -17.84
N GLU A 146 -8.72 -7.81 -18.31
CA GLU A 146 -8.52 -9.19 -18.76
C GLU A 146 -7.53 -9.28 -19.96
N GLU A 147 -7.38 -8.20 -20.72
CA GLU A 147 -6.48 -8.09 -21.87
C GLU A 147 -5.00 -7.95 -21.49
N VAL A 148 -4.67 -7.85 -20.19
CA VAL A 148 -3.27 -7.78 -19.75
C VAL A 148 -2.51 -9.04 -20.17
N ASN A 149 -1.38 -8.82 -20.85
CA ASN A 149 -0.48 -9.91 -21.22
C ASN A 149 0.19 -10.50 -19.97
N ILE A 150 -0.29 -11.68 -19.57
CA ILE A 150 0.15 -12.42 -18.38
C ILE A 150 1.65 -12.67 -18.37
N ASN A 151 2.28 -12.88 -19.53
CA ASN A 151 3.72 -13.12 -19.62
C ASN A 151 4.56 -11.89 -19.22
N LYS A 152 3.95 -10.69 -19.16
CA LYS A 152 4.59 -9.46 -18.70
C LYS A 152 4.39 -9.20 -17.21
N ILE A 153 3.55 -9.99 -16.53
CA ILE A 153 3.30 -9.85 -15.10
C ILE A 153 4.52 -10.38 -14.33
N SER A 154 5.06 -9.54 -13.45
CA SER A 154 6.18 -9.93 -12.59
C SER A 154 5.70 -10.69 -11.37
N SER A 155 6.47 -11.70 -10.97
CA SER A 155 6.20 -12.49 -9.78
C SER A 155 6.84 -11.90 -8.52
N PHE A 156 6.17 -12.02 -7.38
CA PHE A 156 6.76 -11.72 -6.07
C PHE A 156 7.71 -12.82 -5.62
N ASN A 157 8.87 -12.43 -5.09
CA ASN A 157 9.77 -13.32 -4.36
C ASN A 157 9.76 -12.97 -2.87
N LEU A 158 8.62 -13.19 -2.23
CA LEU A 158 8.39 -12.86 -0.83
C LEU A 158 8.36 -14.11 0.03
N ARG A 159 9.52 -14.45 0.62
CA ARG A 159 9.61 -15.58 1.55
C ARG A 159 8.99 -15.19 2.89
N SER A 160 8.05 -16.00 3.38
CA SER A 160 7.40 -15.83 4.70
C SER A 160 6.46 -14.61 4.81
N THR A 161 5.99 -14.06 3.69
CA THR A 161 4.94 -13.04 3.67
C THR A 161 3.61 -13.70 3.33
N SER A 162 2.59 -13.44 4.14
CA SER A 162 1.21 -13.81 3.82
C SER A 162 0.69 -12.93 2.70
N ILE A 163 0.34 -13.52 1.56
CA ILE A 163 -0.20 -12.80 0.40
C ILE A 163 -1.71 -13.06 0.31
N PHE A 164 -2.48 -11.98 0.31
CA PHE A 164 -3.91 -11.96 0.13
C PHE A 164 -4.19 -11.22 -1.17
N ILE A 165 -4.87 -11.86 -2.12
CA ILE A 165 -5.22 -11.22 -3.39
C ILE A 165 -6.73 -11.02 -3.43
N LYS A 166 -7.16 -9.81 -3.76
CA LYS A 166 -8.53 -9.48 -4.09
C LYS A 166 -8.60 -9.11 -5.57
N ILE A 167 -9.56 -9.67 -6.29
CA ILE A 167 -9.83 -9.33 -7.68
C ILE A 167 -11.25 -8.77 -7.74
N PRO A 168 -11.46 -7.50 -8.13
CA PRO A 168 -12.80 -6.97 -8.35
C PRO A 168 -13.43 -7.73 -9.52
N LYS A 169 -14.74 -7.92 -9.45
CA LYS A 169 -15.62 -8.56 -10.45
C LYS A 169 -14.97 -8.83 -11.82
N ILE A 170 -14.54 -10.08 -12.04
CA ILE A 170 -14.00 -10.56 -13.32
C ILE A 170 -14.74 -11.85 -13.71
N THR A 171 -15.05 -11.97 -15.00
CA THR A 171 -15.85 -13.06 -15.58
C THR A 171 -15.03 -14.28 -15.97
N ASN A 172 -13.71 -14.15 -16.07
CA ASN A 172 -12.82 -15.19 -16.60
C ASN A 172 -11.94 -15.86 -15.52
N HIS A 173 -12.37 -17.04 -15.07
CA HIS A 173 -11.66 -17.82 -14.06
C HIS A 173 -10.26 -18.30 -14.50
N ASP A 174 -10.07 -18.66 -15.78
CA ASP A 174 -8.77 -19.09 -16.32
C ASP A 174 -7.74 -17.95 -16.29
N TRP A 175 -8.19 -16.73 -16.57
CA TRP A 175 -7.35 -15.54 -16.42
C TRP A 175 -6.94 -15.32 -14.96
N ILE A 176 -7.88 -15.44 -14.01
CA ILE A 176 -7.62 -15.26 -12.58
C ILE A 176 -6.54 -16.24 -12.11
N GLU A 177 -6.70 -17.53 -12.44
CA GLU A 177 -5.75 -18.57 -12.05
C GLU A 177 -4.36 -18.27 -12.60
N LYS A 178 -4.25 -17.90 -13.87
CA LYS A 178 -2.97 -17.58 -14.50
C LYS A 178 -2.31 -16.34 -13.89
N VAL A 179 -3.09 -15.28 -13.61
CA VAL A 179 -2.57 -14.06 -12.97
C VAL A 179 -2.12 -14.35 -11.54
N VAL A 180 -2.95 -15.00 -10.73
CA VAL A 180 -2.59 -15.35 -9.34
C VAL A 180 -1.34 -16.22 -9.33
N THR A 181 -1.30 -17.27 -10.16
CA THR A 181 -0.13 -18.16 -10.29
C THR A 181 1.12 -17.39 -10.69
N GLN A 182 1.03 -16.51 -11.68
CA GLN A 182 2.16 -15.71 -12.13
C GLN A 182 2.63 -14.72 -11.05
N VAL A 183 1.70 -14.08 -10.34
CA VAL A 183 1.99 -13.08 -9.31
C VAL A 183 2.61 -13.72 -8.07
N THR A 184 2.07 -14.84 -7.59
CA THR A 184 2.56 -15.51 -6.37
C THR A 184 3.69 -16.49 -6.62
N ASN A 185 3.85 -16.95 -7.86
CA ASN A 185 4.84 -17.96 -8.27
C ASN A 185 4.81 -19.15 -7.28
N LYS A 186 5.97 -19.72 -6.94
CA LYS A 186 6.10 -20.87 -6.03
C LYS A 186 5.75 -20.59 -4.56
N ASN A 187 5.58 -19.34 -4.15
CA ASN A 187 5.30 -19.01 -2.74
C ASN A 187 3.82 -19.23 -2.39
N GLY A 188 2.96 -19.35 -3.40
CA GLY A 188 1.52 -19.46 -3.24
C GLY A 188 0.88 -18.18 -2.73
N CYS A 189 -0.42 -18.06 -2.94
CA CYS A 189 -1.25 -17.09 -2.25
C CYS A 189 -1.84 -17.76 -0.99
N GLU A 190 -2.04 -17.01 0.10
CA GLU A 190 -2.65 -17.57 1.31
C GLU A 190 -4.17 -17.56 1.19
N ARG A 191 -4.75 -16.47 0.66
CA ARG A 191 -6.19 -16.39 0.38
C ARG A 191 -6.46 -15.57 -0.88
N LEU A 192 -7.35 -16.07 -1.73
CA LEU A 192 -7.91 -15.36 -2.86
C LEU A 192 -9.35 -14.96 -2.52
N TYR A 193 -9.64 -13.69 -2.73
CA TYR A 193 -10.98 -13.12 -2.63
C TYR A 193 -11.42 -12.69 -4.03
N VAL A 194 -12.48 -13.30 -4.54
CA VAL A 194 -13.12 -12.89 -5.78
C VAL A 194 -14.47 -12.29 -5.38
N GLU A 195 -14.70 -11.02 -5.73
CA GLU A 195 -16.00 -10.38 -5.48
C GLU A 195 -17.05 -10.96 -6.44
N GLU A 196 -17.99 -11.75 -5.91
CA GLU A 196 -19.31 -11.94 -6.52
C GLU A 196 -20.19 -10.74 -6.11
N GLU A 197 -21.15 -10.32 -6.94
CA GLU A 197 -21.97 -9.11 -6.71
C GLU A 197 -22.49 -8.98 -5.27
N VAL A 198 -21.89 -8.10 -4.47
CA VAL A 198 -22.41 -7.71 -3.16
C VAL A 198 -22.16 -6.21 -2.95
N ASP A 199 -23.27 -5.51 -2.74
CA ASP A 199 -23.41 -4.10 -2.40
C ASP A 199 -22.49 -3.65 -1.23
N PHE A 200 -21.73 -2.56 -1.43
CA PHE A 200 -20.64 -2.09 -0.57
C PHE A 200 -21.12 -1.32 0.68
N SER A 201 -22.02 -1.91 1.46
CA SER A 201 -22.27 -1.45 2.83
C SER A 201 -21.29 -2.12 3.79
N HIS A 202 -20.69 -1.34 4.70
CA HIS A 202 -19.68 -1.76 5.70
C HIS A 202 -20.08 -2.94 6.61
N GLU A 203 -21.27 -3.52 6.47
CA GLU A 203 -21.79 -4.60 7.32
C GLU A 203 -21.61 -6.03 6.77
N LYS A 204 -21.03 -6.25 5.57
CA LYS A 204 -21.01 -7.61 4.97
C LYS A 204 -19.70 -8.06 4.32
N LEU A 205 -18.57 -7.88 5.03
CA LEU A 205 -17.34 -8.64 4.74
C LEU A 205 -17.52 -10.17 4.86
N ASP A 206 -18.60 -10.65 5.47
CA ASP A 206 -18.92 -12.07 5.65
C ASP A 206 -19.47 -12.79 4.41
N LYS A 207 -19.64 -12.09 3.26
CA LYS A 207 -20.20 -12.70 2.02
C LYS A 207 -19.19 -12.98 0.92
N MET A 208 -17.89 -12.95 1.19
CA MET A 208 -16.86 -13.28 0.19
C MET A 208 -16.67 -14.80 0.10
N LYS A 209 -16.68 -15.38 -1.12
CA LYS A 209 -16.18 -16.75 -1.32
C LYS A 209 -14.67 -16.73 -1.19
N VAL A 210 -14.17 -17.23 -0.06
CA VAL A 210 -12.74 -17.46 0.15
C VAL A 210 -12.37 -18.78 -0.52
N GLN A 211 -11.59 -18.71 -1.60
CA GLN A 211 -10.91 -19.89 -2.11
C GLN A 211 -9.51 -19.95 -1.49
N ASP A 212 -9.21 -21.07 -0.87
CA ASP A 212 -7.85 -21.38 -0.44
C ASP A 212 -7.01 -21.60 -1.71
N CYS A 213 -6.06 -20.70 -1.94
CA CYS A 213 -5.16 -20.71 -3.08
C CYS A 213 -4.33 -22.00 -3.19
N ARG A 214 -4.29 -22.84 -2.15
CA ARG A 214 -3.67 -24.18 -2.20
C ARG A 214 -4.50 -25.24 -2.94
N LYS A 215 -5.72 -24.88 -3.36
CA LYS A 215 -6.67 -25.76 -4.07
C LYS A 215 -6.99 -25.28 -5.48
N ILE A 216 -6.31 -24.24 -5.95
CA ILE A 216 -6.30 -23.78 -7.34
C ILE A 216 -5.13 -24.47 -8.02
#